data_AF-A0A524KHZ7-F1
#
_entry.id   AF-A0A524KHZ7-F1
#
_cell.length_a   1.000
_cell.length_b   1.000
_cell.length_c   1.000
_cell.angle_alpha   90.00
_cell.angle_beta   90.00
_cell.angle_gamma   90.00
#
_symmetry.space_group_name_H-M   'P 1'
#
loop_
_entity.id
_entity.type
_entity.pdbx_description
1 polymer ?
#
loop_
_entity_poly.entity_id
_entity_poly.type
_entity_poly.pdbx_seq_one_letter_code
_entity_poly.pdbx_strand_id
1 'polypeptide(L)'
;WMSGLALTAARWLGYVGFDRIIDNRNETPVVRIPANFRIAISVDAEIELPSPEDFEPSVWVFPAGSGDLDFHWRAQPYTLIFAGEKASLAAVIDPVARDVNAMIFLPTGEMSDGMIWTMVKAIENAARPAVIFYLADFDPAGFSMPKNLARKLQAMRTLGHLTQPVTAHATALTLEQCVEFGLPSTPIKATDRRAAAWTAATGREQTEIDALAALNPRALQKILRDAVEPYFDVTLSGGPGPLLAAEGVETALALLTGLQDRQPRIWASLSTSGMAALILPPDPGELVLAPDGDQPGRDAAKKLAQRAIRAGWRVRVMAIQDGRDWNDAAQEVAV
;
A
#
# COMPACT_ATOMS: atom_id res chain seq x y z
N TRP A 1 20.74 -34.30 -7.64
CA TRP A 1 21.72 -33.25 -7.27
C TRP A 1 22.29 -32.55 -8.51
N MET A 2 22.85 -33.26 -9.51
CA MET A 2 23.28 -32.65 -10.79
C MET A 2 22.15 -31.97 -11.59
N SER A 3 20.92 -32.48 -11.54
CA SER A 3 19.79 -31.91 -12.29
C SER A 3 19.35 -30.53 -11.77
N GLY A 4 19.30 -30.33 -10.46
CA GLY A 4 18.83 -29.06 -9.86
C GLY A 4 19.76 -27.89 -10.13
N LEU A 5 21.07 -28.07 -9.91
CA LEU A 5 22.07 -27.03 -10.17
C LEU A 5 22.18 -26.69 -11.66
N ALA A 6 22.13 -27.70 -12.54
CA ALA A 6 22.15 -27.48 -13.98
C ALA A 6 20.91 -26.72 -14.48
N LEU A 7 19.72 -27.03 -13.94
CA LEU A 7 18.49 -26.33 -14.30
C LEU A 7 18.49 -24.87 -13.81
N THR A 8 18.94 -24.62 -12.58
CA THR A 8 19.13 -23.26 -12.07
C THR A 8 20.12 -22.50 -12.95
N ALA A 9 21.29 -23.08 -13.25
CA ALA A 9 22.27 -22.45 -14.12
C ALA A 9 21.71 -22.17 -15.52
N ALA A 10 20.93 -23.09 -16.09
CA ALA A 10 20.31 -22.91 -17.40
C ALA A 10 19.31 -21.75 -17.45
N ARG A 11 18.54 -21.51 -16.37
CA ARG A 11 17.66 -20.33 -16.25
C ARG A 11 18.48 -19.03 -16.22
N TRP A 12 19.48 -18.97 -15.35
CA TRP A 12 20.29 -17.76 -15.17
C TRP A 12 21.20 -17.46 -16.36
N LEU A 13 21.54 -18.46 -17.17
CA LEU A 13 22.25 -18.29 -18.46
C LEU A 13 21.30 -18.01 -19.64
N GLY A 14 19.99 -18.00 -19.43
CA GLY A 14 19.00 -17.72 -20.47
C GLY A 14 18.71 -18.88 -21.44
N TYR A 15 19.23 -20.08 -21.17
CA TYR A 15 18.95 -21.27 -22.00
C TYR A 15 17.52 -21.79 -21.82
N VAL A 16 16.90 -21.52 -20.67
CA VAL A 16 15.51 -21.90 -20.36
C VAL A 16 14.80 -20.72 -19.69
N GLY A 17 13.59 -20.39 -20.15
CA GLY A 17 12.78 -19.33 -19.54
C GLY A 17 12.40 -19.64 -18.09
N PHE A 18 12.31 -18.60 -17.24
CA PHE A 18 11.94 -18.74 -15.83
C PHE A 18 10.52 -19.31 -15.62
N ASP A 19 9.65 -19.17 -16.61
CA ASP A 19 8.27 -19.68 -16.67
C ASP A 19 8.17 -21.17 -17.06
N ARG A 20 9.25 -21.77 -17.59
CA ARG A 20 9.22 -23.12 -18.17
C ARG A 20 9.45 -24.24 -17.16
N ILE A 21 9.86 -23.91 -15.94
CA ILE A 21 10.13 -24.88 -14.89
C ILE A 21 9.38 -24.43 -13.63
N ILE A 22 8.61 -25.34 -13.03
CA ILE A 22 7.89 -25.08 -11.79
C ILE A 22 8.73 -25.62 -10.62
N ASP A 23 9.06 -24.74 -9.68
CA ASP A 23 9.77 -25.14 -8.46
C ASP A 23 8.78 -25.88 -7.54
N ASN A 24 8.83 -27.22 -7.51
CA ASN A 24 7.95 -28.00 -6.65
C ASN A 24 8.41 -27.86 -5.18
N ARG A 25 7.55 -27.34 -4.30
CA ARG A 25 7.81 -27.22 -2.85
C ARG A 25 6.80 -28.01 -2.04
N ASN A 26 7.25 -28.50 -0.88
CA ASN A 26 6.42 -29.27 0.05
C ASN A 26 5.40 -28.40 0.79
N GLU A 27 5.66 -27.09 0.92
CA GLU A 27 4.78 -26.15 1.59
C GLU A 27 4.45 -24.97 0.67
N THR A 28 3.19 -24.54 0.70
CA THR A 28 2.69 -23.45 -0.14
C THR A 28 3.18 -22.11 0.40
N PRO A 29 4.00 -21.37 -0.36
CA PRO A 29 4.46 -20.06 0.07
C PRO A 29 3.32 -19.03 -0.01
N VAL A 30 3.41 -17.94 0.77
CA VAL A 30 2.41 -16.87 0.75
C VAL A 30 2.83 -15.81 -0.26
N VAL A 31 2.09 -15.74 -1.36
CA VAL A 31 2.19 -14.65 -2.34
C VAL A 31 0.86 -13.91 -2.37
N ARG A 32 0.91 -12.61 -2.09
CA ARG A 32 -0.26 -11.73 -2.19
C ARG A 32 0.09 -10.53 -3.05
N ILE A 33 -0.55 -10.44 -4.19
CA ILE A 33 -0.49 -9.26 -5.07
C ILE A 33 -1.89 -8.66 -5.02
N PRO A 34 -2.05 -7.43 -4.49
CA PRO A 34 -3.35 -6.80 -4.46
C PRO A 34 -3.87 -6.62 -5.88
N ALA A 35 -5.15 -6.90 -6.08
CA ALA A 35 -5.77 -6.65 -7.36
C ALA A 35 -6.06 -5.15 -7.50
N ASN A 36 -5.53 -4.55 -8.56
CA ASN A 36 -5.78 -3.15 -8.88
C ASN A 36 -7.06 -3.08 -9.71
N PHE A 37 -8.17 -2.73 -9.07
CA PHE A 37 -9.44 -2.47 -9.74
C PHE A 37 -9.60 -0.96 -9.91
N ARG A 38 -10.01 -0.55 -11.11
CA ARG A 38 -10.44 0.83 -11.36
C ARG A 38 -11.96 0.85 -11.36
N ILE A 39 -12.55 1.65 -10.49
CA ILE A 39 -13.97 1.93 -10.51
C ILE A 39 -14.11 3.29 -11.18
N ALA A 40 -14.77 3.31 -12.34
CA ALA A 40 -15.12 4.55 -13.02
C ALA A 40 -16.63 4.60 -13.19
N ILE A 41 -17.19 5.80 -12.99
CA ILE A 41 -18.58 6.12 -13.27
C ILE A 41 -18.53 6.88 -14.60
N SER A 42 -19.20 6.35 -15.62
CA SER A 42 -19.32 7.00 -16.93
C SER A 42 -20.76 7.45 -17.13
N VAL A 43 -20.93 8.56 -17.84
CA VAL A 43 -22.23 9.08 -18.26
C VAL A 43 -22.13 9.30 -19.77
N ASP A 44 -22.96 8.62 -20.56
CA ASP A 44 -22.98 8.78 -22.02
C ASP A 44 -23.63 10.12 -22.35
N ALA A 45 -22.91 11.00 -23.06
CA ALA A 45 -23.45 12.24 -23.59
C ALA A 45 -23.15 12.32 -25.09
N GLU A 46 -24.10 11.89 -25.93
CA GLU A 46 -24.17 12.39 -27.30
C GLU A 46 -24.66 13.85 -27.26
N ILE A 47 -24.18 14.64 -28.22
CA ILE A 47 -24.16 16.11 -28.25
C ILE A 47 -25.58 16.71 -28.29
N GLU A 48 -26.21 16.81 -27.12
CA GLU A 48 -27.24 17.76 -26.69
C GLU A 48 -27.43 17.49 -25.18
N LEU A 49 -27.13 18.47 -24.31
CA LEU A 49 -27.16 18.28 -22.85
C LEU A 49 -28.58 17.86 -22.37
N PRO A 50 -28.80 16.59 -21.96
CA PRO A 50 -30.11 16.15 -21.44
C PRO A 50 -30.34 16.70 -20.03
N SER A 51 -31.56 16.55 -19.52
CA SER A 51 -31.85 16.92 -18.13
C SER A 51 -31.19 15.93 -17.16
N PRO A 52 -30.88 16.33 -15.91
CA PRO A 52 -30.28 15.44 -14.90
C PRO A 52 -31.04 14.14 -14.63
N GLU A 53 -32.33 14.10 -14.97
CA GLU A 53 -33.22 12.94 -14.79
C GLU A 53 -33.05 11.89 -15.90
N ASP A 54 -32.40 12.25 -17.01
CA ASP A 54 -32.18 11.39 -18.18
C ASP A 54 -30.89 10.56 -18.09
N PHE A 55 -30.11 10.71 -17.01
CA PHE A 55 -28.88 9.96 -16.79
C PHE A 55 -29.15 8.62 -16.09
N GLU A 56 -28.83 7.52 -16.76
CA GLU A 56 -28.71 6.21 -16.11
C GLU A 56 -27.25 5.99 -15.67
N PRO A 57 -26.94 6.02 -14.36
CA PRO A 57 -25.59 5.80 -13.89
C PRO A 57 -25.17 4.35 -14.14
N SER A 58 -24.06 4.17 -14.86
CA SER A 58 -23.46 2.87 -15.10
C SER A 58 -22.09 2.77 -14.40
N VAL A 59 -21.92 1.72 -13.58
CA VAL A 59 -20.66 1.44 -12.90
C VAL A 59 -19.85 0.49 -13.76
N TRP A 60 -18.71 0.96 -14.24
CA TRP A 60 -17.79 0.16 -15.02
C TRP A 60 -16.57 -0.18 -14.17
N VAL A 61 -16.29 -1.48 -14.04
CA VAL A 61 -15.08 -1.98 -13.42
C VAL A 61 -14.07 -2.26 -14.52
N PHE A 62 -13.05 -1.43 -14.61
CA PHE A 62 -11.97 -1.59 -15.58
C PHE A 62 -10.79 -2.33 -14.95
N PRO A 63 -10.21 -3.33 -15.63
CA PRO A 63 -8.89 -3.83 -15.30
C PRO A 63 -7.88 -2.69 -15.41
N ALA A 64 -6.92 -2.59 -14.48
CA ALA A 64 -5.83 -1.63 -14.63
C ALA A 64 -5.09 -1.86 -15.97
N GLY A 65 -5.04 -0.85 -16.84
CA GLY A 65 -4.34 -0.89 -18.14
C GLY A 65 -5.23 -0.94 -19.41
N SER A 66 -6.55 -0.71 -19.31
CA SER A 66 -7.46 -0.68 -20.48
C SER A 66 -7.58 0.73 -21.11
N GLY A 67 -6.72 1.05 -22.09
CA GLY A 67 -6.94 2.11 -23.11
C GLY A 67 -6.99 3.58 -22.65
N ASP A 68 -7.16 4.48 -23.63
CA ASP A 68 -7.03 5.96 -23.60
C ASP A 68 -7.93 6.74 -22.61
N LEU A 69 -8.57 6.08 -21.65
CA LEU A 69 -9.39 6.67 -20.58
C LEU A 69 -8.59 6.81 -19.27
N ASP A 70 -7.30 7.14 -19.35
CA ASP A 70 -6.43 7.37 -18.18
C ASP A 70 -6.76 8.75 -17.53
N PHE A 71 -7.87 8.81 -16.81
CA PHE A 71 -8.08 9.84 -15.79
C PHE A 71 -6.91 9.79 -14.80
N HIS A 72 -6.21 10.90 -14.60
CA HIS A 72 -4.92 10.95 -13.89
C HIS A 72 -5.09 10.79 -12.37
N TRP A 73 -5.34 9.57 -11.91
CA TRP A 73 -5.31 9.22 -10.49
C TRP A 73 -3.85 9.17 -10.00
N ARG A 74 -3.55 9.84 -8.89
CA ARG A 74 -2.21 9.82 -8.29
C ARG A 74 -1.99 8.50 -7.57
N ALA A 75 -1.29 7.57 -8.21
CA ALA A 75 -0.76 6.37 -7.57
C ALA A 75 0.26 6.72 -6.49
N GLN A 76 0.38 5.89 -5.45
CA GLN A 76 1.53 5.94 -4.55
C GLN A 76 2.83 5.95 -5.37
N PRO A 77 3.88 6.69 -4.98
CA PRO A 77 5.11 6.77 -5.79
C PRO A 77 5.87 5.44 -5.87
N TYR A 78 5.70 4.56 -4.87
CA TYR A 78 6.42 3.31 -4.76
C TYR A 78 5.51 2.08 -4.76
N THR A 79 6.00 0.99 -5.33
CA THR A 79 5.47 -0.36 -5.12
C THR A 79 6.09 -0.93 -3.85
N LEU A 80 5.29 -1.08 -2.80
CA LEU A 80 5.74 -1.59 -1.50
C LEU A 80 5.63 -3.11 -1.45
N ILE A 81 6.69 -3.77 -0.97
CA ILE A 81 6.77 -5.23 -0.94
C ILE A 81 7.29 -5.68 0.43
N PHE A 82 6.50 -6.47 1.15
CA PHE A 82 6.99 -7.23 2.30
C PHE A 82 7.50 -8.59 1.82
N ALA A 83 8.78 -8.85 2.07
CA ALA A 83 9.44 -10.10 1.73
C ALA A 83 10.07 -10.69 2.99
N GLY A 84 10.25 -12.01 3.05
CA GLY A 84 10.91 -12.62 4.19
C GLY A 84 11.17 -14.11 3.99
N GLU A 85 11.48 -14.82 5.07
CA GLU A 85 11.82 -16.25 5.00
C GLU A 85 10.79 -17.17 5.65
N LYS A 86 9.79 -16.62 6.35
CA LYS A 86 8.79 -17.40 7.09
C LYS A 86 7.37 -17.04 6.69
N ALA A 87 6.65 -18.02 6.14
CA ALA A 87 5.23 -17.91 5.81
C ALA A 87 4.33 -17.66 7.04
N SER A 88 4.75 -18.11 8.23
CA SER A 88 4.05 -17.88 9.52
C SER A 88 3.79 -16.40 9.82
N LEU A 89 4.68 -15.52 9.37
CA LEU A 89 4.58 -14.08 9.61
C LEU A 89 3.41 -13.42 8.87
N ALA A 90 2.82 -14.10 7.89
CA ALA A 90 1.72 -13.56 7.10
C ALA A 90 0.60 -13.01 7.99
N ALA A 91 0.19 -13.73 9.04
CA ALA A 91 -0.89 -13.30 9.93
C ALA A 91 -0.62 -11.94 10.62
N VAL A 92 0.64 -11.62 10.90
CA VAL A 92 1.04 -10.37 11.58
C VAL A 92 1.24 -9.22 10.59
N ILE A 93 1.78 -9.52 9.41
CA ILE A 93 2.10 -8.54 8.35
C ILE A 93 0.87 -8.14 7.55
N ASP A 94 -0.05 -9.09 7.31
CA ASP A 94 -1.19 -8.96 6.41
C ASP A 94 -2.09 -7.75 6.70
N PRO A 95 -2.39 -7.38 7.96
CA PRO A 95 -3.08 -6.12 8.29
C PRO A 95 -2.34 -4.87 7.82
N VAL A 96 -1.05 -4.72 8.17
CA VAL A 96 -0.24 -3.55 7.76
C VAL A 96 -0.17 -3.49 6.24
N ALA A 97 0.01 -4.64 5.60
CA ALA A 97 0.13 -4.74 4.16
C ALA A 97 -1.18 -4.39 3.44
N ARG A 98 -2.35 -4.60 4.05
CA ARG A 98 -3.62 -4.11 3.48
C ARG A 98 -3.71 -2.59 3.58
N ASP A 99 -3.34 -2.02 4.72
CA ASP A 99 -3.41 -0.57 4.96
C ASP A 99 -2.59 0.24 3.95
N VAL A 100 -1.43 -0.29 3.54
CA VAL A 100 -0.52 0.40 2.59
C VAL A 100 -0.57 -0.18 1.17
N ASN A 101 -1.51 -1.07 0.89
CA ASN A 101 -1.63 -1.79 -0.39
C ASN A 101 -0.32 -2.45 -0.86
N ALA A 102 0.43 -3.06 0.08
CA ALA A 102 1.70 -3.72 -0.21
C ALA A 102 1.53 -5.17 -0.70
N MET A 103 2.47 -5.62 -1.53
CA MET A 103 2.61 -7.02 -1.91
C MET A 103 3.27 -7.83 -0.79
N ILE A 104 3.00 -9.14 -0.73
CA ILE A 104 3.62 -10.06 0.22
C ILE A 104 4.28 -11.21 -0.54
N PHE A 105 5.54 -11.52 -0.18
CA PHE A 105 6.31 -12.66 -0.68
C PHE A 105 7.01 -13.37 0.48
N LEU A 106 6.34 -14.35 1.08
CA LEU A 106 6.86 -15.14 2.20
C LEU A 106 7.00 -16.62 1.79
N PRO A 107 8.19 -17.05 1.35
CA PRO A 107 8.54 -18.46 1.25
C PRO A 107 8.60 -19.14 2.63
N THR A 108 8.75 -20.47 2.61
CA THR A 108 9.40 -21.22 3.70
C THR A 108 10.89 -21.36 3.36
N GLY A 109 11.76 -20.60 4.03
CA GLY A 109 13.21 -20.53 3.78
C GLY A 109 13.61 -19.57 2.66
N GLU A 110 14.68 -19.88 1.91
CA GLU A 110 15.15 -18.99 0.84
C GLU A 110 14.12 -18.88 -0.30
N MET A 111 13.98 -17.67 -0.85
CA MET A 111 13.08 -17.40 -1.98
C MET A 111 13.54 -18.11 -3.26
N SER A 112 12.64 -18.84 -3.90
CA SER A 112 12.94 -19.58 -5.14
C SER A 112 13.06 -18.66 -6.35
N ASP A 113 13.72 -19.13 -7.40
CA ASP A 113 13.85 -18.38 -8.66
C ASP A 113 12.48 -18.11 -9.29
N GLY A 114 11.54 -19.06 -9.21
CA GLY A 114 10.17 -18.86 -9.69
C GLY A 114 9.37 -17.81 -8.90
N MET A 115 9.60 -17.70 -7.59
CA MET A 115 9.00 -16.64 -6.78
C MET A 115 9.61 -15.28 -7.09
N ILE A 116 10.92 -15.21 -7.28
CA ILE A 116 11.61 -13.98 -7.73
C ILE A 116 11.09 -13.56 -9.10
N TRP A 117 10.89 -14.51 -10.01
CA TRP A 117 10.28 -14.23 -11.32
C TRP A 117 8.86 -13.66 -11.18
N THR A 118 8.04 -14.22 -10.29
CA THR A 118 6.71 -13.67 -9.99
C THR A 118 6.79 -12.25 -9.43
N MET A 119 7.74 -11.99 -8.53
CA MET A 119 7.99 -10.66 -7.98
C MET A 119 8.41 -9.66 -9.06
N VAL A 120 9.34 -10.03 -9.95
CA VAL A 120 9.80 -9.19 -11.06
C VAL A 120 8.64 -8.82 -11.97
N LYS A 121 7.82 -9.80 -12.38
CA LYS A 121 6.61 -9.51 -13.19
C LYS A 121 5.65 -8.58 -12.47
N ALA A 122 5.45 -8.76 -11.17
CA ALA A 122 4.57 -7.89 -10.38
C ALA A 122 5.10 -6.45 -10.29
N ILE A 123 6.42 -6.27 -10.13
CA ILE A 123 7.08 -4.96 -10.12
C ILE A 123 6.94 -4.28 -11.49
N GLU A 124 7.25 -4.98 -12.59
CA GLU A 124 7.14 -4.43 -13.94
C GLU A 124 5.69 -4.05 -14.28
N ASN A 125 4.72 -4.91 -13.93
CA ASN A 125 3.30 -4.62 -14.13
C ASN A 125 2.81 -3.40 -13.31
N ALA A 126 3.41 -3.16 -12.14
CA ALA A 126 3.07 -2.00 -11.32
C ALA A 126 3.67 -0.69 -11.87
N ALA A 127 4.62 -0.77 -12.81
CA ALA A 127 5.25 0.33 -13.53
C ALA A 127 5.77 1.48 -12.64
N ARG A 128 6.25 1.14 -11.44
CA ARG A 128 6.75 2.10 -10.44
C ARG A 128 7.99 1.54 -9.73
N PRO A 129 8.89 2.41 -9.23
CA PRO A 129 10.00 1.98 -8.38
C PRO A 129 9.52 1.14 -7.21
N ALA A 130 10.22 0.04 -6.91
CA ALA A 130 9.84 -0.89 -5.85
C ALA A 130 10.74 -0.75 -4.61
N VAL A 131 10.12 -0.85 -3.43
CA VAL A 131 10.81 -0.86 -2.15
C VAL A 131 10.45 -2.15 -1.42
N ILE A 132 11.46 -2.96 -1.14
CA ILE A 132 11.32 -4.26 -0.50
C ILE A 132 11.76 -4.14 0.96
N PHE A 133 10.87 -4.48 1.88
CA PHE A 133 11.15 -4.59 3.30
C PHE A 133 11.31 -6.07 3.63
N TYR A 134 12.57 -6.48 3.84
CA TYR A 134 12.93 -7.87 4.06
C TYR A 134 12.94 -8.22 5.55
N LEU A 135 12.26 -9.32 5.89
CA LEU A 135 12.04 -9.84 7.23
C LEU A 135 12.78 -11.17 7.38
N ALA A 136 13.81 -11.18 8.22
CA ALA A 136 14.65 -12.35 8.46
C ALA A 136 14.93 -12.51 9.96
N ASP A 137 15.31 -13.72 10.34
CA ASP A 137 15.87 -14.06 11.63
C ASP A 137 17.17 -13.29 11.86
N PHE A 138 17.45 -12.97 13.13
CA PHE A 138 18.71 -12.37 13.54
C PHE A 138 19.77 -13.46 13.68
N ASP A 139 20.27 -13.92 12.55
CA ASP A 139 21.33 -14.92 12.48
C ASP A 139 22.24 -14.67 11.25
N PRO A 140 23.35 -15.41 11.10
CA PRO A 140 24.26 -15.23 9.96
C PRO A 140 23.62 -15.47 8.57
N ALA A 141 22.61 -16.34 8.49
CA ALA A 141 21.90 -16.65 7.26
C ALA A 141 20.92 -15.53 6.91
N GLY A 142 20.05 -15.14 7.84
CA GLY A 142 19.09 -14.05 7.74
C GLY A 142 19.76 -12.72 7.36
N PHE A 143 20.91 -12.41 7.95
CA PHE A 143 21.70 -11.22 7.57
C PHE A 143 22.20 -11.23 6.12
N SER A 144 22.36 -12.40 5.53
CA SER A 144 22.80 -12.57 4.14
C SER A 144 21.63 -12.59 3.15
N MET A 145 20.41 -12.90 3.58
CA MET A 145 19.27 -13.10 2.68
C MET A 145 18.84 -11.85 1.88
N PRO A 146 18.74 -10.64 2.47
CA PRO A 146 18.44 -9.42 1.71
C PRO A 146 19.48 -9.16 0.61
N LYS A 147 20.76 -9.45 0.89
CA LYS A 147 21.86 -9.29 -0.09
C LYS A 147 21.71 -10.29 -1.24
N ASN A 148 21.38 -11.54 -0.93
CA ASN A 148 21.15 -12.56 -1.95
C ASN A 148 19.97 -12.20 -2.85
N LEU A 149 18.85 -11.73 -2.27
CA LEU A 149 17.72 -11.23 -3.04
C LEU A 149 18.13 -10.07 -3.95
N ALA A 150 18.84 -9.07 -3.41
CA ALA A 150 19.31 -7.93 -4.18
C ALA A 150 20.22 -8.33 -5.36
N ARG A 151 21.07 -9.34 -5.19
CA ARG A 151 21.93 -9.86 -6.28
C ARG A 151 21.15 -10.59 -7.35
N LYS A 152 20.12 -11.36 -6.97
CA LYS A 152 19.23 -12.02 -7.94
C LYS A 152 18.42 -10.98 -8.73
N LEU A 153 17.91 -9.93 -8.08
CA LEU A 153 17.21 -8.83 -8.74
C LEU A 153 18.16 -8.02 -9.65
N GLN A 154 19.41 -7.80 -9.23
CA GLN A 154 20.44 -7.20 -10.08
C GLN A 154 20.68 -8.04 -11.34
N ALA A 155 20.78 -9.37 -11.21
CA ALA A 155 20.93 -10.26 -12.35
C ALA A 155 19.70 -10.20 -13.28
N MET A 156 18.48 -10.15 -12.74
CA MET A 156 17.24 -9.97 -13.54
C MET A 156 17.27 -8.66 -14.34
N ARG A 157 17.79 -7.58 -13.75
CA ARG A 157 18.00 -6.32 -14.46
C ARG A 157 19.05 -6.44 -15.56
N THR A 158 20.18 -7.10 -15.31
CA THR A 158 21.21 -7.35 -16.33
C THR A 158 20.69 -8.20 -17.49
N LEU A 159 19.80 -9.16 -17.22
CA LEU A 159 19.14 -9.98 -18.23
C LEU A 159 18.00 -9.25 -18.98
N GLY A 160 17.69 -8.00 -18.63
CA GLY A 160 16.66 -7.19 -19.28
C GLY A 160 15.23 -7.52 -18.86
N HIS A 161 15.04 -8.23 -17.75
CA HIS A 161 13.72 -8.60 -17.24
C HIS A 161 13.16 -7.62 -16.19
N LEU A 162 14.00 -6.75 -15.64
CA LEU A 162 13.62 -5.78 -14.61
C LEU A 162 14.16 -4.40 -15.01
N THR A 163 13.26 -3.48 -15.32
CA THR A 163 13.56 -2.10 -15.71
C THR A 163 13.35 -1.12 -14.55
N GLN A 164 12.37 -1.41 -13.69
CA GLN A 164 12.05 -0.56 -12.54
C GLN A 164 13.21 -0.50 -11.53
N PRO A 165 13.48 0.67 -10.91
CA PRO A 165 14.41 0.77 -9.79
C PRO A 165 13.89 -0.04 -8.60
N VAL A 166 14.78 -0.79 -7.94
CA VAL A 166 14.42 -1.59 -6.74
C VAL A 166 15.40 -1.32 -5.61
N THR A 167 14.87 -1.05 -4.42
CA THR A 167 15.64 -0.93 -3.17
C THR A 167 15.19 -2.01 -2.19
N ALA A 168 16.13 -2.64 -1.49
CA ALA A 168 15.83 -3.67 -0.48
C ALA A 168 16.41 -3.29 0.88
N HIS A 169 15.57 -3.26 1.91
CA HIS A 169 15.91 -2.92 3.29
C HIS A 169 15.82 -4.16 4.18
N ALA A 170 16.87 -4.46 4.94
CA ALA A 170 16.79 -5.40 6.06
C ALA A 170 16.03 -4.70 7.20
N THR A 171 14.77 -5.07 7.42
CA THR A 171 13.82 -4.21 8.16
C THR A 171 13.53 -4.68 9.58
N ALA A 172 13.50 -6.00 9.81
CA ALA A 172 13.22 -6.57 11.13
C ALA A 172 14.43 -7.27 11.73
N LEU A 173 14.43 -7.26 13.07
CA LEU A 173 15.45 -7.79 13.96
C LEU A 173 16.85 -7.21 13.76
N THR A 174 16.99 -5.89 13.89
CA THR A 174 18.34 -5.32 14.13
C THR A 174 18.84 -5.66 15.52
N LEU A 175 20.13 -5.46 15.79
CA LEU A 175 20.70 -5.68 17.12
C LEU A 175 19.98 -4.78 18.17
N GLU A 176 19.74 -3.53 17.80
CA GLU A 176 19.03 -2.55 18.62
C GLU A 176 17.61 -3.03 18.93
N GLN A 177 16.86 -3.49 17.93
CA GLN A 177 15.51 -4.03 18.14
C GLN A 177 15.53 -5.27 19.03
N CYS A 178 16.50 -6.17 18.86
CA CYS A 178 16.63 -7.37 19.70
C CYS A 178 16.90 -7.03 21.17
N VAL A 179 17.64 -5.96 21.44
CA VAL A 179 17.91 -5.45 22.79
C VAL A 179 16.70 -4.71 23.34
N GLU A 180 16.13 -3.78 22.58
CA GLU A 180 15.00 -2.93 22.98
C GLU A 180 13.77 -3.76 23.35
N PHE A 181 13.43 -4.77 22.55
CA PHE A 181 12.27 -5.62 22.80
C PHE A 181 12.54 -6.80 23.74
N GLY A 182 13.77 -6.92 24.28
CA GLY A 182 14.12 -7.98 25.21
C GLY A 182 13.92 -9.39 24.64
N LEU A 183 14.18 -9.58 23.34
CA LEU A 183 13.88 -10.83 22.65
C LEU A 183 14.78 -11.98 23.15
N PRO A 184 14.30 -13.23 23.16
CA PRO A 184 15.12 -14.37 23.54
C PRO A 184 16.26 -14.59 22.52
N SER A 185 17.42 -15.04 23.02
CA SER A 185 18.52 -15.51 22.19
C SER A 185 18.65 -17.03 22.31
N THR A 186 19.03 -17.69 21.22
CA THR A 186 19.36 -19.11 21.22
C THR A 186 20.78 -19.34 20.68
N PRO A 187 21.46 -20.41 21.11
CA PRO A 187 22.82 -20.69 20.66
C PRO A 187 22.88 -20.94 19.15
N ILE A 188 23.84 -20.29 18.48
CA ILE A 188 24.09 -20.53 17.05
C ILE A 188 24.51 -21.99 16.85
N LYS A 189 24.00 -22.62 15.79
CA LYS A 189 24.35 -24.00 15.45
C LYS A 189 25.88 -24.13 15.32
N ALA A 190 26.46 -25.11 16.03
CA ALA A 190 27.91 -25.33 16.08
C ALA A 190 28.56 -25.62 14.72
N THR A 191 27.76 -26.02 13.72
CA THR A 191 28.22 -26.29 12.35
C THR A 191 28.25 -25.04 11.46
N ASP A 192 27.72 -23.90 11.91
CA ASP A 192 27.72 -22.67 11.13
C ASP A 192 29.12 -22.03 11.14
N ARG A 193 29.79 -22.09 9.99
CA ARG A 193 31.13 -21.52 9.79
C ARG A 193 31.17 -20.00 9.97
N ARG A 194 30.02 -19.32 9.97
CA ARG A 194 29.89 -17.87 10.13
C ARG A 194 29.72 -17.44 11.58
N ALA A 195 29.50 -18.40 12.51
CA ALA A 195 29.21 -18.12 13.92
C ALA A 195 30.27 -17.25 14.59
N ALA A 196 31.56 -17.55 14.40
CA ALA A 196 32.64 -16.79 15.02
C ALA A 196 32.68 -15.33 14.59
N ALA A 197 32.50 -15.07 13.28
CA ALA A 197 32.46 -13.72 12.73
C ALA A 197 31.20 -12.96 13.17
N TRP A 198 30.07 -13.66 13.29
CA TRP A 198 28.83 -13.10 13.80
C TRP A 198 28.96 -12.64 15.24
N THR A 199 29.38 -13.53 16.15
CA THR A 199 29.53 -13.20 17.57
C THR A 199 30.51 -12.05 17.78
N ALA A 200 31.59 -11.99 16.99
CA ALA A 200 32.53 -10.86 17.03
C ALA A 200 31.91 -9.54 16.56
N ALA A 201 30.98 -9.57 15.60
CA ALA A 201 30.36 -8.37 15.03
C ALA A 201 29.14 -7.87 15.83
N THR A 202 28.34 -8.77 16.39
CA THR A 202 27.04 -8.42 17.02
C THR A 202 27.07 -8.53 18.55
N GLY A 203 28.01 -9.28 19.12
CA GLY A 203 28.06 -9.57 20.55
C GLY A 203 26.85 -10.36 21.07
N ARG A 204 26.02 -10.92 20.18
CA ARG A 204 24.76 -11.59 20.51
C ARG A 204 24.59 -12.86 19.69
N GLU A 205 23.95 -13.87 20.27
CA GLU A 205 23.59 -15.11 19.59
C GLU A 205 22.38 -14.92 18.65
N GLN A 206 21.73 -16.00 18.21
CA GLN A 206 20.66 -15.91 17.21
C GLN A 206 19.31 -15.57 17.86
N THR A 207 18.44 -14.85 17.15
CA THR A 207 17.06 -14.59 17.58
C THR A 207 16.11 -14.84 16.42
N GLU A 208 15.08 -15.65 16.64
CA GLU A 208 14.07 -15.94 15.62
C GLU A 208 13.00 -14.85 15.56
N ILE A 209 12.59 -14.46 14.35
CA ILE A 209 11.55 -13.45 14.11
C ILE A 209 10.17 -13.90 14.60
N ASP A 210 9.92 -15.21 14.65
CA ASP A 210 8.70 -15.75 15.26
C ASP A 210 8.62 -15.41 16.76
N ALA A 211 9.75 -15.25 17.44
CA ALA A 211 9.74 -14.82 18.85
C ALA A 211 9.19 -13.40 18.99
N LEU A 212 9.59 -12.48 18.11
CA LEU A 212 9.02 -11.12 18.08
C LEU A 212 7.55 -11.15 17.66
N ALA A 213 7.21 -11.94 16.64
CA ALA A 213 5.84 -12.07 16.15
C ALA A 213 4.89 -12.64 17.21
N ALA A 214 5.35 -13.59 18.03
CA ALA A 214 4.55 -14.22 19.09
C ALA A 214 4.49 -13.38 20.37
N LEU A 215 5.62 -12.84 20.83
CA LEU A 215 5.69 -12.08 22.08
C LEU A 215 5.12 -10.66 21.94
N ASN A 216 5.35 -10.02 20.79
CA ASN A 216 4.92 -8.65 20.56
C ASN A 216 4.59 -8.39 19.07
N PRO A 217 3.46 -8.92 18.57
CA PRO A 217 3.04 -8.72 17.17
C PRO A 217 2.85 -7.24 16.83
N ARG A 218 2.42 -6.42 17.80
CA ARG A 218 2.25 -4.97 17.60
C ARG A 218 3.57 -4.25 17.39
N ALA A 219 4.66 -4.67 18.05
CA ALA A 219 5.98 -4.12 17.80
C ALA A 219 6.47 -4.44 16.39
N LEU A 220 6.27 -5.66 15.90
CA LEU A 220 6.60 -6.00 14.50
C LEU A 220 5.80 -5.14 13.52
N GLN A 221 4.50 -4.94 13.77
CA GLN A 221 3.67 -4.06 12.96
C GLN A 221 4.15 -2.60 13.00
N LYS A 222 4.58 -2.11 14.17
CA LYS A 222 5.15 -0.76 14.30
C LYS A 222 6.43 -0.61 13.48
N ILE A 223 7.37 -1.55 13.60
CA ILE A 223 8.61 -1.57 12.81
C ILE A 223 8.29 -1.48 11.31
N LEU A 224 7.31 -2.25 10.84
CA LEU A 224 6.89 -2.23 9.44
C LEU A 224 6.30 -0.88 9.02
N ARG A 225 5.44 -0.28 9.85
CA ARG A 225 4.84 1.04 9.56
C ARG A 225 5.89 2.14 9.52
N ASP A 226 6.79 2.16 10.51
CA ASP A 226 7.89 3.14 10.57
C ASP A 226 8.81 2.99 9.35
N ALA A 227 9.10 1.76 8.91
CA ALA A 227 9.93 1.52 7.73
C ALA A 227 9.25 1.94 6.43
N VAL A 228 7.94 1.79 6.34
CA VAL A 228 7.15 2.15 5.16
C VAL A 228 6.91 3.66 5.05
N GLU A 229 6.82 4.37 6.18
CA GLU A 229 6.48 5.80 6.26
C GLU A 229 7.21 6.69 5.23
N PRO A 230 8.54 6.59 5.01
CA PRO A 230 9.24 7.43 4.03
C PRO A 230 8.86 7.17 2.56
N TYR A 231 8.24 6.02 2.29
CA TYR A 231 7.90 5.54 0.95
C TYR A 231 6.39 5.50 0.70
N PHE A 232 5.60 5.95 1.67
CA PHE A 232 4.16 5.91 1.60
C PHE A 232 3.59 7.29 1.91
N ASP A 233 2.98 7.88 0.89
CA ASP A 233 2.31 9.14 1.06
C ASP A 233 0.90 8.88 1.59
N VAL A 234 0.74 9.01 2.90
CA VAL A 234 -0.56 8.91 3.57
C VAL A 234 -1.60 9.86 2.98
N THR A 235 -1.18 10.95 2.34
CA THR A 235 -2.06 11.95 1.72
C THR A 235 -2.76 11.41 0.48
N LEU A 236 -2.14 10.43 -0.19
CA LEU A 236 -2.68 9.74 -1.36
C LEU A 236 -3.54 8.51 -1.01
N SER A 237 -3.53 8.06 0.25
CA SER A 237 -4.23 6.84 0.71
C SER A 237 -5.26 7.09 1.82
N GLY A 238 -5.30 8.30 2.39
CA GLY A 238 -6.22 8.69 3.47
C GLY A 238 -5.66 9.84 4.32
N GLY A 239 -5.36 10.99 3.70
CA GLY A 239 -4.46 12.03 4.23
C GLY A 239 -4.68 12.60 5.63
N PRO A 240 -3.68 13.32 6.20
CA PRO A 240 -3.73 13.93 7.53
C PRO A 240 -4.58 15.22 7.58
N GLY A 241 -5.05 15.70 6.42
CA GLY A 241 -5.89 16.89 6.28
C GLY A 241 -7.29 16.72 6.87
N PRO A 242 -8.07 17.81 6.93
CA PRO A 242 -9.46 17.74 7.36
C PRO A 242 -10.25 16.74 6.50
N LEU A 243 -11.20 16.05 7.13
CA LEU A 243 -12.20 15.28 6.40
C LEU A 243 -13.18 16.26 5.77
N LEU A 244 -13.32 16.26 4.46
CA LEU A 244 -14.28 17.06 3.72
C LEU A 244 -15.45 16.18 3.29
N ALA A 245 -16.67 16.53 3.65
CA ALA A 245 -17.88 15.86 3.20
C ALA A 245 -18.66 16.79 2.25
N ALA A 246 -18.74 16.39 0.99
CA ALA A 246 -19.42 17.09 -0.09
C ALA A 246 -20.80 16.47 -0.36
N GLU A 247 -21.79 17.30 -0.63
CA GLU A 247 -23.08 16.87 -1.19
C GLU A 247 -22.92 16.72 -2.70
N GLY A 248 -23.06 15.49 -3.20
CA GLY A 248 -22.78 15.15 -4.61
C GLY A 248 -21.32 14.77 -4.89
N VAL A 249 -21.13 13.99 -5.96
CA VAL A 249 -19.79 13.57 -6.42
C VAL A 249 -19.10 14.69 -7.21
N GLU A 250 -19.90 15.55 -7.84
CA GLU A 250 -19.51 16.71 -8.62
C GLU A 250 -18.83 17.74 -7.73
N THR A 251 -19.49 18.12 -6.63
CA THR A 251 -18.94 18.99 -5.58
C THR A 251 -17.64 18.43 -4.99
N ALA A 252 -17.60 17.11 -4.74
CA ALA A 252 -16.41 16.44 -4.23
C ALA A 252 -15.22 16.54 -5.19
N LEU A 253 -15.46 16.32 -6.49
CA LEU A 253 -14.43 16.38 -7.53
C LEU A 253 -13.97 17.82 -7.79
N ALA A 254 -14.89 18.79 -7.82
CA ALA A 254 -14.56 20.21 -7.95
C ALA A 254 -13.69 20.71 -6.78
N LEU A 255 -13.99 20.28 -5.56
CA LEU A 255 -13.17 20.63 -4.40
C LEU A 255 -11.83 19.90 -4.38
N LEU A 256 -11.76 18.68 -4.93
CA LEU A 256 -10.50 17.95 -5.06
C LEU A 256 -9.51 18.68 -5.98
N THR A 257 -10.01 19.25 -7.08
CA THR A 257 -9.16 20.01 -8.02
C THR A 257 -8.73 21.35 -7.42
N GLY A 258 -9.64 22.09 -6.77
CA GLY A 258 -9.34 23.40 -6.16
C GLY A 258 -8.53 23.34 -4.86
N LEU A 259 -8.55 22.22 -4.13
CA LEU A 259 -7.85 22.06 -2.84
C LEU A 259 -6.66 21.09 -2.90
N GLN A 260 -6.18 20.80 -4.12
CA GLN A 260 -5.13 19.81 -4.36
C GLN A 260 -3.87 20.03 -3.49
N ASP A 261 -3.47 21.29 -3.27
CA ASP A 261 -2.30 21.65 -2.48
C ASP A 261 -2.51 21.50 -0.96
N ARG A 262 -3.76 21.37 -0.51
CA ARG A 262 -4.14 21.23 0.91
C ARG A 262 -4.43 19.78 1.33
N GLN A 263 -4.33 18.83 0.39
CA GLN A 263 -4.41 17.39 0.62
C GLN A 263 -5.63 16.95 1.49
N PRO A 264 -6.87 17.34 1.15
CA PRO A 264 -8.05 16.98 1.92
C PRO A 264 -8.42 15.49 1.76
N ARG A 265 -9.02 14.89 2.80
CA ARG A 265 -9.74 13.62 2.66
C ARG A 265 -11.16 13.92 2.22
N ILE A 266 -11.54 13.68 0.96
CA ILE A 266 -12.87 14.05 0.46
C ILE A 266 -13.80 12.84 0.38
N TRP A 267 -14.98 12.95 0.97
CA TRP A 267 -16.10 12.03 0.87
C TRP A 267 -17.28 12.71 0.17
N ALA A 268 -17.98 11.97 -0.69
CA ALA A 268 -19.21 12.43 -1.33
C ALA A 268 -20.42 11.73 -0.69
N SER A 269 -21.39 12.49 -0.23
CA SER A 269 -22.73 11.99 0.07
C SER A 269 -23.60 12.12 -1.17
N LEU A 270 -24.14 11.00 -1.65
CA LEU A 270 -24.95 10.92 -2.88
C LEU A 270 -26.34 11.59 -2.79
N SER A 271 -26.65 12.23 -1.66
CA SER A 271 -27.87 12.98 -1.43
C SER A 271 -27.80 13.82 -0.16
N THR A 272 -28.69 14.81 -0.05
CA THR A 272 -28.95 15.59 1.16
C THR A 272 -29.23 14.72 2.39
N SER A 273 -30.03 13.65 2.22
CA SER A 273 -30.34 12.72 3.30
C SER A 273 -29.13 11.86 3.68
N GLY A 274 -28.31 11.46 2.70
CA GLY A 274 -27.04 10.78 2.91
C GLY A 274 -26.05 11.62 3.72
N MET A 275 -25.95 12.92 3.42
CA MET A 275 -25.11 13.85 4.18
C MET A 275 -25.57 13.93 5.64
N ALA A 276 -26.87 14.11 5.86
CA ALA A 276 -27.44 14.19 7.20
C ALA A 276 -27.25 12.88 8.00
N ALA A 277 -27.25 11.72 7.34
CA ALA A 277 -27.09 10.40 7.94
C ALA A 277 -25.63 9.92 8.03
N LEU A 278 -24.66 10.67 7.49
CA LEU A 278 -23.27 10.26 7.37
C LEU A 278 -22.66 9.84 8.72
N ILE A 279 -22.17 8.61 8.79
CA ILE A 279 -21.50 8.06 9.97
C ILE A 279 -20.01 8.44 9.88
N LEU A 280 -19.53 9.18 10.88
CA LEU A 280 -18.14 9.61 10.94
C LEU A 280 -17.27 8.51 11.59
N PRO A 281 -15.95 8.51 11.31
CA PRO A 281 -15.00 7.69 12.05
C PRO A 281 -15.10 7.90 13.57
N PRO A 282 -14.76 6.88 14.38
CA PRO A 282 -14.87 6.95 15.84
C PRO A 282 -13.88 7.95 16.48
N ASP A 283 -12.74 8.21 15.82
CA ASP A 283 -11.71 9.13 16.30
C ASP A 283 -11.95 10.56 15.76
N PRO A 284 -12.22 11.56 16.63
CA PRO A 284 -12.57 12.91 16.20
C PRO A 284 -11.38 13.73 15.66
N GLY A 285 -11.62 14.47 14.58
CA GLY A 285 -10.64 15.36 13.94
C GLY A 285 -11.23 16.70 13.47
N GLU A 286 -10.72 17.25 12.36
CA GLU A 286 -11.32 18.41 11.68
C GLU A 286 -12.23 17.93 10.54
N LEU A 287 -13.45 18.48 10.46
CA LEU A 287 -14.49 18.19 9.47
C LEU A 287 -14.85 19.47 8.71
N VAL A 288 -14.83 19.42 7.39
CA VAL A 288 -15.26 20.50 6.50
C VAL A 288 -16.49 20.00 5.73
N LEU A 289 -17.58 20.74 5.76
CA LEU A 289 -18.80 20.39 5.04
C LEU A 289 -18.96 21.29 3.82
N ALA A 290 -19.21 20.70 2.66
CA ALA A 290 -19.50 21.39 1.43
C ALA A 290 -20.89 20.95 0.92
N PRO A 291 -21.97 21.48 1.49
CA PRO A 291 -23.32 21.23 0.99
C PRO A 291 -23.54 21.89 -0.36
N ASP A 292 -24.62 21.50 -1.02
CA ASP A 292 -25.12 22.25 -2.16
C ASP A 292 -25.59 23.64 -1.71
N GLY A 293 -25.65 24.57 -2.68
CA GLY A 293 -26.03 25.95 -2.45
C GLY A 293 -27.51 26.15 -2.13
N ASP A 294 -28.30 25.10 -1.98
CA ASP A 294 -29.75 25.17 -1.73
C ASP A 294 -30.10 25.04 -0.23
N GLN A 295 -31.37 25.27 0.10
CA GLN A 295 -31.82 25.21 1.50
C GLN A 295 -31.75 23.79 2.10
N PRO A 296 -32.19 22.73 1.39
CA PRO A 296 -32.04 21.34 1.85
C PRO A 296 -30.60 20.96 2.20
N GLY A 297 -29.63 21.25 1.33
CA GLY A 297 -28.23 20.91 1.54
C GLY A 297 -27.63 21.60 2.77
N ARG A 298 -27.88 22.90 2.91
CA ARG A 298 -27.49 23.68 4.10
C ARG A 298 -28.05 23.11 5.39
N ASP A 299 -29.30 22.62 5.38
CA ASP A 299 -29.93 22.05 6.56
C ASP A 299 -29.43 20.63 6.88
N ALA A 300 -29.05 19.85 5.87
CA ALA A 300 -28.36 18.57 6.06
C ALA A 300 -26.95 18.74 6.66
N ALA A 301 -26.16 19.68 6.14
CA ALA A 301 -24.85 20.01 6.70
C ALA A 301 -24.95 20.45 8.17
N LYS A 302 -25.94 21.27 8.54
CA LYS A 302 -26.17 21.66 9.94
C LYS A 302 -26.46 20.45 10.84
N LYS A 303 -27.27 19.49 10.39
CA LYS A 303 -27.58 18.27 11.17
C LYS A 303 -26.31 17.43 11.40
N LEU A 304 -25.50 17.23 10.37
CA LEU A 304 -24.22 16.52 10.48
C LEU A 304 -23.24 17.27 11.40
N ALA A 305 -23.11 18.59 11.24
CA ALA A 305 -22.24 19.43 12.05
C ALA A 305 -22.58 19.33 13.54
N GLN A 306 -23.87 19.43 13.90
CA GLN A 306 -24.32 19.30 15.29
C GLN A 306 -23.97 17.94 15.90
N ARG A 307 -24.15 16.84 15.15
CA ARG A 307 -23.78 15.50 15.59
C ARG A 307 -22.27 15.36 15.77
N ALA A 308 -21.49 15.86 14.80
CA ALA A 308 -20.04 15.80 14.82
C ALA A 308 -19.43 16.60 15.99
N ILE A 309 -19.92 17.81 16.26
CA ILE A 309 -19.47 18.64 17.39
C ILE A 309 -19.71 17.92 18.72
N ARG A 310 -20.89 17.30 18.90
CA ARG A 310 -21.18 16.50 20.12
C ARG A 310 -20.25 15.31 20.28
N ALA A 311 -19.74 14.76 19.17
CA ALA A 311 -18.76 13.69 19.15
C ALA A 311 -17.30 14.18 19.23
N GLY A 312 -17.06 15.47 19.44
CA GLY A 312 -15.71 16.05 19.64
C GLY A 312 -15.01 16.55 18.38
N TRP A 313 -15.70 16.60 17.23
CA TRP A 313 -15.12 17.10 15.98
C TRP A 313 -15.05 18.64 15.93
N ARG A 314 -14.00 19.17 15.30
CA ARG A 314 -13.91 20.59 14.92
C ARG A 314 -14.52 20.77 13.53
N VAL A 315 -15.66 21.45 13.43
CA VAL A 315 -16.43 21.53 12.17
C VAL A 315 -16.34 22.92 11.54
N ARG A 316 -16.14 22.97 10.22
CA ARG A 316 -16.31 24.14 9.37
C ARG A 316 -17.33 23.82 8.28
N VAL A 317 -18.14 24.79 7.88
CA VAL A 317 -19.07 24.65 6.75
C VAL A 317 -18.65 25.67 5.70
N MET A 318 -18.35 25.20 4.50
CA MET A 318 -18.10 26.05 3.35
C MET A 318 -19.44 26.57 2.84
N ALA A 319 -19.48 27.84 2.44
CA ALA A 319 -20.66 28.47 1.90
C ALA A 319 -20.37 28.91 0.47
N ILE A 320 -21.28 28.59 -0.45
CA ILE A 320 -21.31 29.13 -1.80
C ILE A 320 -22.47 30.13 -1.91
N GLN A 321 -22.33 31.16 -2.73
CA GLN A 321 -23.40 32.14 -2.96
C GLN A 321 -24.57 31.45 -3.70
N ASP A 322 -25.82 31.84 -3.37
CA ASP A 322 -27.02 31.27 -4.00
C ASP A 322 -26.92 31.35 -5.53
N GLY A 323 -27.06 30.20 -6.21
CA GLY A 323 -27.03 30.11 -7.68
C GLY A 323 -25.64 29.97 -8.32
N ARG A 324 -24.56 29.79 -7.54
CA ARG A 324 -23.23 29.40 -8.05
C ARG A 324 -22.94 27.91 -7.80
N ASP A 325 -22.16 27.29 -8.69
CA ASP A 325 -21.69 25.91 -8.57
C ASP A 325 -20.26 25.85 -7.99
N TRP A 326 -19.94 24.79 -7.26
CA TRP A 326 -18.62 24.53 -6.67
C TRP A 326 -17.50 24.48 -7.71
N ASN A 327 -17.82 24.16 -8.96
CA ASN A 327 -16.87 24.23 -10.07
C ASN A 327 -16.36 25.67 -10.32
N ASP A 328 -17.24 26.67 -10.22
CA ASP A 328 -16.86 28.08 -10.37
C ASP A 328 -16.02 28.57 -9.17
N ALA A 329 -16.38 28.13 -7.96
CA ALA A 329 -15.67 28.49 -6.74
C ALA A 329 -14.27 27.82 -6.64
N ALA A 330 -14.10 26.62 -7.16
CA ALA A 330 -12.83 25.90 -7.18
C ALA A 330 -11.78 26.58 -8.08
N GLN A 331 -12.22 27.26 -9.15
CA GLN A 331 -11.32 28.03 -10.04
C GLN A 331 -10.84 29.34 -9.41
N GLU A 332 -11.61 29.97 -8.52
CA GLU A 332 -11.23 31.20 -7.82
C GLU A 332 -10.24 30.95 -6.66
N VAL A 333 -10.22 29.76 -6.06
CA VAL A 333 -9.31 29.39 -4.94
C VAL A 333 -7.92 28.94 -5.44
N ALA A 334 -7.77 28.68 -6.74
CA ALA A 334 -6.53 28.27 -7.37
C ALA A 334 -5.55 29.42 -7.70
N VAL A 335 -5.83 30.66 -7.24
CA VAL A 335 -4.94 31.85 -7.36
C VAL A 335 -4.34 32.21 -6.01
#